data_AF-A0A0J6RYM5-F1
#
_entry.id   AF-A0A0J6RYM5-F1
#
_cell.length_a   1.000
_cell.length_b   1.000
_cell.length_c   1.000
_cell.angle_alpha   90.00
_cell.angle_beta   90.00
_cell.angle_gamma   90.00
#
_symmetry.space_group_name_H-M   'P 1'
#
loop_
_entity.id
_entity.type
_entity.pdbx_description
1 polymer ?
#
loop_
_entity_poly.entity_id
_entity_poly.type
_entity_poly.pdbx_seq_one_letter_code
_entity_poly.pdbx_strand_id
1 'polypeptide(L)'
;SAASVSAETEGLAGVLVQAGRHLERTDAESRVLEAEMAGAARDAARVVEAVATLARQANRLALGATVEAARAGMGGGPLWQAAEEFRLISADAARAVEEVRALSRRLSGPGAVAMGSVATSLACLRPAFATTSAAAEAQAASAWRLSDAAQEFALSTEDLVGDAVAATAAADEAARRMEAARSAGAGVAGLAGGIAGRAVAALRQAEIGDRRVHDRYPVDLAVRVGNWGLGRVLDLSRGGLLLTPPEGCGAAVGARLSLDLRGIGRMQVQVVGASSRGLHCALGDAVAEARMRDALVAVEEENRPLIAAALGGAASVAAALEQALAAGRLAHHALFDTTYRPVAGIEPPHYLTAAVPALEDLLPPILEPLLLADPRTAFCIAVDRNGYAPVHNRAQAQAPRAGDPAWNALHARQRRLYDDRVGLAAARSTRAFLVQACPQDEAGRPPLREVASPIRVHGRHWGALRMGFRI
;
A
#
# COMPACT_ATOMS: atom_id res chain seq x y z
N SER A 1 13.12 -34.34 13.78
CA SER A 1 11.91 -34.24 12.93
C SER A 1 10.94 -35.34 13.35
N ALA A 2 9.63 -35.21 13.10
CA ALA A 2 8.64 -36.23 13.45
C ALA A 2 9.00 -37.63 12.89
N ALA A 3 9.62 -37.68 11.71
CA ALA A 3 10.15 -38.90 11.11
C ALA A 3 11.26 -39.57 11.95
N SER A 4 12.14 -38.80 12.59
CA SER A 4 13.19 -39.35 13.47
C SER A 4 12.61 -39.91 14.77
N VAL A 5 11.58 -39.26 15.33
CA VAL A 5 10.88 -39.76 16.52
C VAL A 5 10.08 -41.04 16.20
N SER A 6 9.46 -41.12 15.02
CA SER A 6 8.78 -42.34 14.55
C SER A 6 9.77 -43.50 14.36
N ALA A 7 10.91 -43.23 13.72
CA ALA A 7 11.94 -44.26 13.50
C ALA A 7 12.56 -44.77 14.82
N GLU A 8 12.81 -43.87 15.78
CA GLU A 8 13.30 -44.27 17.11
C GLU A 8 12.27 -45.08 17.89
N THR A 9 10.99 -44.72 17.83
CA THR A 9 9.91 -45.44 18.52
C THR A 9 9.63 -46.81 17.90
N GLU A 10 9.67 -46.94 16.58
CA GLU A 10 9.61 -48.24 15.89
C GLU A 10 10.80 -49.14 16.24
N GLY A 11 12.02 -48.55 16.29
CA GLY A 11 13.22 -49.26 16.74
C GLY A 11 13.09 -49.76 18.18
N LEU A 12 12.56 -48.94 19.08
CA LEU A 12 12.35 -49.29 20.48
C LEU A 12 11.32 -50.43 20.64
N ALA A 13 10.21 -50.36 19.90
CA ALA A 13 9.20 -51.42 19.87
C ALA A 13 9.80 -52.75 19.37
N GLY A 14 10.62 -52.71 18.32
CA GLY A 14 11.34 -53.88 17.81
C GLY A 14 12.27 -54.51 18.86
N VAL A 15 13.03 -53.70 19.59
CA VAL A 15 13.92 -54.16 20.67
C VAL A 15 13.12 -54.79 21.81
N LEU A 16 11.98 -54.22 22.19
CA LEU A 16 11.12 -54.75 23.26
C LEU A 16 10.48 -56.10 22.89
N VAL A 17 10.05 -56.27 21.63
CA VAL A 17 9.56 -57.56 21.12
C VAL A 17 10.67 -58.60 21.16
N GLN A 18 11.89 -58.24 20.77
CA GLN A 18 13.04 -59.14 20.83
C GLN A 18 13.40 -59.54 22.26
N ALA A 19 13.39 -58.57 23.20
CA ALA A 19 13.62 -58.82 24.61
C ALA A 19 12.56 -59.73 25.23
N GLY A 20 11.28 -59.55 24.87
CA GLY A 20 10.18 -60.42 25.28
C GLY A 20 10.39 -61.87 24.84
N ARG A 21 10.79 -62.09 23.58
CA ARG A 21 11.10 -63.44 23.06
C ARG A 21 12.30 -64.09 23.78
N HIS A 22 13.32 -63.30 24.12
CA HIS A 22 14.44 -63.80 24.93
C HIS A 22 13.99 -64.20 26.33
N LEU A 23 13.16 -63.41 27.00
CA LEU A 23 12.61 -63.76 28.32
C LEU A 23 11.79 -65.04 28.30
N GLU A 24 10.92 -65.22 27.30
CA GLU A 24 10.13 -66.46 27.15
C GLU A 24 11.03 -67.68 26.95
N ARG A 25 12.07 -67.54 26.13
CA ARG A 25 13.05 -68.60 25.91
C ARG A 25 13.81 -68.93 27.20
N THR A 26 14.28 -67.91 27.92
CA THR A 26 15.03 -68.09 29.18
C THR A 26 14.15 -68.68 30.29
N ASP A 27 12.87 -68.31 30.37
CA ASP A 27 11.92 -68.91 31.32
C ASP A 27 11.69 -70.39 31.00
N ALA A 28 11.53 -70.74 29.72
CA ALA A 28 11.40 -72.13 29.29
C ALA A 28 12.67 -72.95 29.62
N GLU A 29 13.85 -72.42 29.31
CA GLU A 29 15.14 -73.05 29.63
C GLU A 29 15.34 -73.21 31.16
N SER A 30 14.98 -72.19 31.95
CA SER A 30 15.06 -72.23 33.41
C SER A 30 14.16 -73.31 34.02
N ARG A 31 12.93 -73.47 33.52
CA ARG A 31 12.00 -74.51 33.99
C ARG A 31 12.48 -75.92 33.66
N VAL A 32 13.07 -76.11 32.48
CA VAL A 32 13.66 -77.40 32.08
C VAL A 32 14.83 -77.74 33.01
N LEU A 33 15.74 -76.79 33.24
CA LEU A 33 16.86 -76.97 34.15
C LEU A 33 16.40 -77.28 35.59
N GLU A 34 15.31 -76.65 36.06
CA GLU A 34 14.77 -76.87 37.40
C GLU A 34 14.25 -78.32 37.54
N ALA A 35 13.51 -78.79 36.53
CA ALA A 35 13.00 -80.14 36.48
C ALA A 35 14.13 -81.19 36.38
N GLU A 36 15.16 -80.91 35.58
CA GLU A 36 16.35 -81.77 35.45
C GLU A 36 17.15 -81.85 36.74
N MET A 37 17.43 -80.72 37.40
CA MET A 37 18.13 -80.70 38.69
C MET A 37 17.35 -81.42 39.78
N ALA A 38 16.03 -81.22 39.85
CA ALA A 38 15.17 -81.94 40.78
C ALA A 38 15.08 -83.44 40.46
N GLY A 39 15.14 -83.82 39.19
CA GLY A 39 15.27 -85.21 38.74
C GLY A 39 16.59 -85.83 39.18
N ALA A 40 17.70 -85.21 38.82
CA ALA A 40 19.06 -85.67 39.14
C ALA A 40 19.30 -85.79 40.64
N ALA A 41 18.79 -84.84 41.45
CA ALA A 41 18.91 -84.91 42.91
C ALA A 41 18.15 -86.10 43.51
N ARG A 42 16.94 -86.41 42.98
CA ARG A 42 16.14 -87.58 43.38
C ARG A 42 16.81 -88.89 42.97
N ASP A 43 17.34 -88.95 41.75
CA ASP A 43 18.03 -90.14 41.26
C ASP A 43 19.32 -90.41 42.04
N ALA A 44 20.09 -89.36 42.32
CA ALA A 44 21.26 -89.44 43.21
C ALA A 44 20.86 -89.95 44.60
N ALA A 45 19.78 -89.44 45.20
CA ALA A 45 19.30 -89.92 46.49
C ALA A 45 18.91 -91.41 46.47
N ARG A 46 18.29 -91.89 45.38
CA ARG A 46 17.96 -93.33 45.20
C ARG A 46 19.21 -94.20 45.11
N VAL A 47 20.17 -93.80 44.28
CA VAL A 47 21.45 -94.53 44.11
C VAL A 47 22.21 -94.57 45.43
N VAL A 48 22.28 -93.45 46.13
CA VAL A 48 22.95 -93.34 47.43
C VAL A 48 22.30 -94.23 48.48
N GLU A 49 20.96 -94.37 48.51
CA GLU A 49 20.29 -95.29 49.43
C GLU A 49 20.54 -96.76 49.10
N ALA A 50 20.62 -97.10 47.80
CA ALA A 50 21.00 -98.44 47.35
C ALA A 50 22.43 -98.77 47.78
N VAL A 51 23.38 -97.86 47.57
CA VAL A 51 24.78 -98.01 48.00
C VAL A 51 24.90 -98.08 49.52
N ALA A 52 24.14 -97.26 50.26
CA ALA A 52 24.09 -97.31 51.72
C ALA A 52 23.59 -98.68 52.21
N THR A 53 22.60 -99.25 51.54
CA THR A 53 22.07 -100.59 51.85
C THR A 53 23.11 -101.67 51.59
N LEU A 54 23.79 -101.62 50.45
CA LEU A 54 24.88 -102.54 50.10
C LEU A 54 26.04 -102.43 51.10
N ALA A 55 26.46 -101.21 51.47
CA ALA A 55 27.50 -100.99 52.46
C ALA A 55 27.12 -101.57 53.83
N ARG A 56 25.85 -101.41 54.25
CA ARG A 56 25.33 -102.04 55.48
C ARG A 56 25.34 -103.56 55.41
N GLN A 57 24.95 -104.14 54.28
CA GLN A 57 24.97 -105.60 54.07
C GLN A 57 26.40 -106.14 54.03
N ALA A 58 27.29 -105.50 53.27
CA ALA A 58 28.72 -105.79 53.20
C ALA A 58 29.37 -105.76 54.58
N ASN A 59 29.08 -104.73 55.38
CA ASN A 59 29.58 -104.64 56.75
C ASN A 59 29.05 -105.77 57.67
N ARG A 60 27.79 -106.20 57.50
CA ARG A 60 27.24 -107.35 58.24
C ARG A 60 27.90 -108.67 57.83
N LEU A 61 28.13 -108.87 56.53
CA LEU A 61 28.83 -110.05 56.01
C LEU A 61 30.29 -110.07 56.50
N ALA A 62 30.98 -108.94 56.46
CA ALA A 62 32.32 -108.76 57.00
C ALA A 62 32.36 -109.13 58.48
N LEU A 63 31.42 -108.61 59.29
CA LEU A 63 31.32 -108.96 60.71
C LEU A 63 31.10 -110.46 60.93
N GLY A 64 30.23 -111.09 60.14
CA GLY A 64 30.01 -112.54 60.18
C GLY A 64 31.28 -113.33 59.83
N ALA A 65 32.02 -112.88 58.83
CA ALA A 65 33.31 -113.47 58.45
C ALA A 65 34.38 -113.26 59.52
N THR A 66 34.42 -112.11 60.20
CA THR A 66 35.32 -111.87 61.35
C THR A 66 35.02 -112.84 62.50
N VAL A 67 33.74 -113.09 62.79
CA VAL A 67 33.31 -114.06 63.81
C VAL A 67 33.72 -115.49 63.43
N GLU A 68 33.53 -115.89 62.17
CA GLU A 68 33.91 -117.23 61.71
C GLU A 68 35.44 -117.41 61.63
N ALA A 69 36.17 -116.36 61.25
CA ALA A 69 37.63 -116.34 61.31
C ALA A 69 38.14 -116.52 62.74
N ALA A 70 37.49 -115.87 63.72
CA ALA A 70 37.81 -116.04 65.14
C ALA A 70 37.50 -117.46 65.65
N ARG A 71 36.43 -118.10 65.15
CA ARG A 71 36.09 -119.51 65.48
C ARG A 71 37.11 -120.51 64.93
N ALA A 72 37.67 -120.26 63.75
CA ALA A 72 38.63 -121.17 63.09
C ALA A 72 40.03 -121.21 63.72
N GLY A 73 40.31 -120.38 64.74
CA GLY A 73 41.59 -120.38 65.46
C GLY A 73 42.79 -120.11 64.54
N MET A 74 43.85 -120.94 64.63
CA MET A 74 45.11 -120.72 63.87
C MET A 74 44.97 -120.83 62.34
N GLY A 75 43.87 -121.39 61.81
CA GLY A 75 43.61 -121.48 60.37
C GLY A 75 42.86 -120.29 59.75
N GLY A 76 42.34 -119.36 60.57
CA GLY A 76 41.42 -118.30 60.13
C GLY A 76 42.06 -116.98 59.67
N GLY A 77 43.39 -116.85 59.72
CA GLY A 77 44.12 -115.59 59.45
C GLY A 77 43.76 -114.89 58.14
N PRO A 78 43.78 -115.58 56.98
CA PRO A 78 43.43 -114.96 55.69
C PRO A 78 41.97 -114.47 55.63
N LEU A 79 41.05 -115.18 56.30
CA LEU A 79 39.63 -114.81 56.35
C LEU A 79 39.43 -113.54 57.21
N TRP A 80 40.18 -113.41 58.30
CA TRP A 80 40.15 -112.23 59.16
C TRP A 80 40.65 -110.98 58.42
N GLN A 81 41.77 -111.09 57.69
CA GLN A 81 42.32 -109.96 56.94
C GLN A 81 41.35 -109.48 55.84
N ALA A 82 40.77 -110.42 55.09
CA ALA A 82 39.75 -110.08 54.09
C ALA A 82 38.49 -109.45 54.72
N ALA A 83 38.06 -109.91 55.90
CA ALA A 83 36.94 -109.34 56.63
C ALA A 83 37.22 -107.91 57.10
N GLU A 84 38.42 -107.61 57.63
CA GLU A 84 38.77 -106.25 58.06
C GLU A 84 38.95 -105.28 56.88
N GLU A 85 39.54 -105.73 55.76
CA GLU A 85 39.59 -104.96 54.51
C GLU A 85 38.17 -104.62 54.00
N PHE A 86 37.24 -105.59 54.02
CA PHE A 86 35.84 -105.34 53.63
C PHE A 86 35.11 -104.39 54.58
N ARG A 87 35.45 -104.42 55.88
CA ARG A 87 34.90 -103.52 56.90
C ARG A 87 35.38 -102.08 56.67
N LEU A 88 36.65 -101.89 56.35
CA LEU A 88 37.22 -100.59 55.98
C LEU A 88 36.57 -100.03 54.71
N ILE A 89 36.42 -100.85 53.65
CA ILE A 89 35.73 -100.45 52.42
C ILE A 89 34.27 -100.04 52.71
N SER A 90 33.57 -100.80 53.57
CA SER A 90 32.19 -100.49 53.94
C SER A 90 32.07 -99.19 54.75
N ALA A 91 33.06 -98.89 55.60
CA ALA A 91 33.14 -97.65 56.36
C ALA A 91 33.43 -96.43 55.46
N ASP A 92 34.34 -96.58 54.49
CA ASP A 92 34.62 -95.54 53.50
C ASP A 92 33.41 -95.32 52.57
N ALA A 93 32.72 -96.39 52.17
CA ALA A 93 31.46 -96.29 51.40
C ALA A 93 30.37 -95.55 52.20
N ALA A 94 30.25 -95.80 53.51
CA ALA A 94 29.30 -95.09 54.36
C ALA A 94 29.62 -93.59 54.48
N ARG A 95 30.91 -93.22 54.54
CA ARG A 95 31.35 -91.82 54.55
C ARG A 95 31.04 -91.12 53.23
N ALA A 96 31.36 -91.76 52.10
CA ALA A 96 31.04 -91.25 50.77
C ALA A 96 29.52 -91.08 50.57
N VAL A 97 28.71 -92.01 51.08
CA VAL A 97 27.24 -91.90 51.09
C VAL A 97 26.77 -90.63 51.81
N GLU A 98 27.31 -90.29 52.98
CA GLU A 98 26.94 -89.07 53.71
C GLU A 98 27.35 -87.78 52.98
N GLU A 99 28.53 -87.77 52.34
CA GLU A 99 28.98 -86.65 51.52
C GLU A 99 28.05 -86.40 50.32
N VAL A 100 27.64 -87.47 49.62
CA VAL A 100 26.68 -87.34 48.49
C VAL A 100 25.28 -86.98 49.00
N ARG A 101 24.84 -87.45 50.17
CA ARG A 101 23.58 -87.00 50.80
C ARG A 101 23.61 -85.50 51.11
N ALA A 102 24.74 -84.98 51.61
CA ALA A 102 24.89 -83.55 51.86
C ALA A 102 24.83 -82.74 50.55
N LEU A 103 25.47 -83.21 49.48
CA LEU A 103 25.41 -82.58 48.16
C LEU A 103 24.00 -82.60 47.56
N SER A 104 23.30 -83.74 47.58
CA SER A 104 21.92 -83.88 47.09
C SER A 104 20.94 -82.96 47.85
N ARG A 105 21.12 -82.82 49.18
CA ARG A 105 20.35 -81.84 49.98
C ARG A 105 20.64 -80.39 49.60
N ARG A 106 21.90 -80.04 49.32
CA ARG A 106 22.27 -78.69 48.86
C ARG A 106 21.66 -78.36 47.49
N LEU A 107 21.64 -79.34 46.58
CA LEU A 107 21.00 -79.21 45.27
C LEU A 107 19.47 -79.09 45.38
N SER A 108 18.84 -79.84 46.28
CA SER A 108 17.38 -79.84 46.45
C SER A 108 16.84 -78.70 47.31
N GLY A 109 17.66 -78.07 48.17
CA GLY A 109 17.25 -77.02 49.10
C GLY A 109 17.67 -75.62 48.62
N PRO A 110 18.84 -75.09 49.02
CA PRO A 110 19.32 -73.78 48.57
C PRO A 110 19.39 -73.61 47.05
N GLY A 111 19.72 -74.68 46.31
CA GLY A 111 19.71 -74.67 44.84
C GLY A 111 18.31 -74.41 44.26
N ALA A 112 17.30 -75.13 44.74
CA ALA A 112 15.90 -74.93 44.33
C ALA A 112 15.37 -73.53 44.69
N VAL A 113 15.74 -72.99 45.86
CA VAL A 113 15.37 -71.63 46.25
C VAL A 113 15.97 -70.57 45.33
N ALA A 114 17.24 -70.73 44.92
CA ALA A 114 17.89 -69.84 43.97
C ALA A 114 17.21 -69.87 42.59
N MET A 115 16.81 -71.06 42.12
CA MET A 115 16.08 -71.20 40.84
C MET A 115 14.68 -70.60 40.90
N GLY A 116 13.95 -70.81 41.99
CA GLY A 116 12.64 -70.17 42.20
C GLY A 116 12.71 -68.64 42.23
N SER A 117 13.81 -68.07 42.73
CA SER A 117 14.07 -66.62 42.68
C SER A 117 14.27 -66.10 41.25
N VAL A 118 14.99 -66.85 40.41
CA VAL A 118 15.16 -66.54 38.97
C VAL A 118 13.81 -66.60 38.25
N ALA A 119 13.02 -67.65 38.48
CA ALA A 119 11.69 -67.79 37.89
C ALA A 119 10.74 -66.65 38.33
N THR A 120 10.78 -66.26 39.61
CA THR A 120 10.00 -65.12 40.11
C THR A 120 10.44 -63.81 39.48
N SER A 121 11.75 -63.59 39.32
CA SER A 121 12.29 -62.38 38.67
C SER A 121 11.88 -62.31 37.20
N LEU A 122 11.94 -63.43 36.46
CA LEU A 122 11.46 -63.53 35.08
C LEU A 122 9.94 -63.27 34.98
N ALA A 123 9.16 -63.81 35.92
CA ALA A 123 7.72 -63.57 36.01
C ALA A 123 7.38 -62.09 36.27
N CYS A 124 8.17 -61.40 37.10
CA CYS A 124 8.02 -59.96 37.36
C CYS A 124 8.42 -59.07 36.17
N LEU A 125 9.40 -59.49 35.36
CA LEU A 125 9.84 -58.73 34.18
C LEU A 125 8.80 -58.75 33.05
N ARG A 126 8.06 -59.85 32.88
CA ARG A 126 7.09 -59.99 31.78
C ARG A 126 6.04 -58.86 31.70
N PRO A 127 5.31 -58.49 32.78
CA PRO A 127 4.37 -57.39 32.72
C PRO A 127 5.05 -56.03 32.45
N ALA A 128 6.27 -55.82 32.95
CA ALA A 128 7.01 -54.58 32.70
C ALA A 128 7.38 -54.38 31.21
N PHE A 129 7.78 -55.46 30.51
CA PHE A 129 8.01 -55.41 29.06
C PHE A 129 6.71 -55.18 28.30
N ALA A 130 5.62 -55.84 28.69
CA ALA A 130 4.32 -55.65 28.05
C ALA A 130 3.81 -54.21 28.18
N THR A 131 3.91 -53.59 29.36
CA THR A 131 3.54 -52.19 29.55
C THR A 131 4.42 -51.23 28.77
N THR A 132 5.72 -51.52 28.67
CA THR A 132 6.67 -50.67 27.92
C THR A 132 6.42 -50.77 26.41
N SER A 133 6.11 -51.96 25.89
CA SER A 133 5.73 -52.16 24.48
C SER A 133 4.46 -51.41 24.15
N ALA A 134 3.42 -51.55 24.98
CA ALA A 134 2.16 -50.83 24.78
C ALA A 134 2.34 -49.31 24.82
N ALA A 135 3.20 -48.81 25.71
CA ALA A 135 3.54 -47.39 25.76
C ALA A 135 4.30 -46.93 24.50
N ALA A 136 5.27 -47.72 24.02
CA ALA A 136 6.02 -47.42 22.80
C ALA A 136 5.10 -47.38 21.57
N GLU A 137 4.17 -48.32 21.44
CA GLU A 137 3.17 -48.35 20.36
C GLU A 137 2.23 -47.13 20.43
N ALA A 138 1.72 -46.79 21.62
CA ALA A 138 0.88 -45.61 21.80
C ALA A 138 1.62 -44.30 21.48
N GLN A 139 2.91 -44.23 21.81
CA GLN A 139 3.75 -43.08 21.52
C GLN A 139 4.06 -42.95 20.02
N ALA A 140 4.31 -44.07 19.33
CA ALA A 140 4.46 -44.10 17.87
C ALA A 140 3.18 -43.62 17.17
N ALA A 141 2.00 -44.11 17.59
CA ALA A 141 0.72 -43.66 17.06
C ALA A 141 0.48 -42.15 17.29
N SER A 142 0.90 -41.64 18.44
CA SER A 142 0.80 -40.20 18.75
C SER A 142 1.75 -39.35 17.89
N ALA A 143 2.99 -39.83 17.66
CA ALA A 143 3.95 -39.18 16.78
C ALA A 143 3.44 -39.08 15.34
N TRP A 144 2.80 -40.14 14.83
CA TRP A 144 2.14 -40.13 13.52
C TRP A 144 1.04 -39.08 13.43
N ARG A 145 0.13 -39.02 14.42
CA ARG A 145 -0.93 -37.99 14.44
C ARG A 145 -0.39 -36.57 14.51
N LEU A 146 0.68 -36.35 15.27
CA LEU A 146 1.35 -35.04 15.33
C LEU A 146 1.97 -34.67 13.98
N SER A 147 2.60 -35.63 13.29
CA SER A 147 3.19 -35.39 11.98
C SER A 147 2.13 -35.01 10.94
N ASP A 148 1.01 -35.72 10.94
CA ASP A 148 -0.11 -35.50 10.02
C ASP A 148 -0.74 -34.11 10.27
N ALA A 149 -1.06 -33.80 11.53
CA ALA A 149 -1.59 -32.48 11.91
C ALA A 149 -0.61 -31.34 11.61
N ALA A 150 0.70 -31.57 11.76
CA ALA A 150 1.71 -30.57 11.40
C ALA A 150 1.79 -30.31 9.89
N GLN A 151 1.58 -31.35 9.06
CA GLN A 151 1.51 -31.19 7.60
C GLN A 151 0.24 -30.46 7.17
N GLU A 152 -0.92 -30.81 7.73
CA GLU A 152 -2.18 -30.11 7.48
C GLU A 152 -2.09 -28.64 7.90
N PHE A 153 -1.50 -28.37 9.07
CA PHE A 153 -1.27 -27.01 9.54
C PHE A 153 -0.32 -26.23 8.60
N ALA A 154 0.73 -26.86 8.08
CA ALA A 154 1.64 -26.22 7.13
C ALA A 154 0.93 -25.83 5.84
N LEU A 155 0.13 -26.73 5.25
CA LEU A 155 -0.67 -26.44 4.04
C LEU A 155 -1.67 -25.31 4.29
N SER A 156 -2.39 -25.36 5.41
CA SER A 156 -3.32 -24.29 5.78
C SER A 156 -2.62 -22.95 6.02
N THR A 157 -1.38 -22.96 6.52
CA THR A 157 -0.59 -21.74 6.69
C THR A 157 -0.17 -21.14 5.34
N GLU A 158 0.17 -21.98 4.35
CA GLU A 158 0.49 -21.53 2.99
C GLU A 158 -0.74 -20.89 2.31
N ASP A 159 -1.92 -21.51 2.43
CA ASP A 159 -3.18 -20.95 1.94
C ASP A 159 -3.49 -19.59 2.59
N LEU A 160 -3.33 -19.49 3.91
CA LEU A 160 -3.54 -18.24 4.66
C LEU A 160 -2.59 -17.12 4.20
N VAL A 161 -1.33 -17.45 3.90
CA VAL A 161 -0.37 -16.48 3.36
C VAL A 161 -0.82 -16.02 1.96
N GLY A 162 -1.31 -16.94 1.13
CA GLY A 162 -1.88 -16.61 -0.18
C GLY A 162 -3.08 -15.65 -0.09
N ASP A 163 -4.02 -15.95 0.80
CA ASP A 163 -5.19 -15.10 1.05
C ASP A 163 -4.80 -13.71 1.57
N ALA A 164 -3.82 -13.63 2.48
CA ALA A 164 -3.30 -12.37 2.99
C ALA A 164 -2.68 -11.50 1.89
N VAL A 165 -1.90 -12.09 0.97
CA VAL A 165 -1.35 -11.39 -0.19
C VAL A 165 -2.46 -10.87 -1.11
N ALA A 166 -3.47 -11.70 -1.39
CA ALA A 166 -4.61 -11.29 -2.22
C ALA A 166 -5.42 -10.14 -1.59
N ALA A 167 -5.67 -10.21 -0.27
CA ALA A 167 -6.35 -9.15 0.47
C ALA A 167 -5.57 -7.82 0.44
N THR A 168 -4.24 -7.89 0.58
CA THR A 168 -3.37 -6.70 0.52
C THR A 168 -3.43 -6.06 -0.87
N ALA A 169 -3.36 -6.86 -1.94
CA ALA A 169 -3.48 -6.37 -3.31
C ALA A 169 -4.85 -5.73 -3.60
N ALA A 170 -5.93 -6.30 -3.06
CA ALA A 170 -7.28 -5.75 -3.17
C ALA A 170 -7.43 -4.41 -2.41
N ALA A 171 -6.79 -4.27 -1.25
CA ALA A 171 -6.77 -3.01 -0.50
C ALA A 171 -6.03 -1.90 -1.28
N ASP A 172 -4.90 -2.21 -1.90
CA ASP A 172 -4.15 -1.26 -2.74
C ASP A 172 -4.96 -0.82 -3.98
N GLU A 173 -5.67 -1.76 -4.62
CA GLU A 173 -6.60 -1.48 -5.72
C GLU A 173 -7.71 -0.51 -5.28
N ALA A 174 -8.31 -0.75 -4.11
CA ALA A 174 -9.34 0.12 -3.56
C ALA A 174 -8.80 1.53 -3.26
N ALA A 175 -7.61 1.64 -2.68
CA ALA A 175 -6.96 2.92 -2.40
C ALA A 175 -6.70 3.72 -3.70
N ARG A 176 -6.21 3.07 -4.77
CA ARG A 176 -6.03 3.70 -6.09
C ARG A 176 -7.36 4.21 -6.66
N ARG A 177 -8.44 3.42 -6.55
CA ARG A 177 -9.78 3.81 -7.02
C ARG A 177 -10.34 4.99 -6.23
N MET A 178 -10.14 5.02 -4.91
CA MET A 178 -10.58 6.13 -4.06
C MET A 178 -9.86 7.44 -4.43
N GLU A 179 -8.56 7.39 -4.70
CA GLU A 179 -7.81 8.59 -5.11
C GLU A 179 -8.23 9.08 -6.49
N ALA A 180 -8.45 8.17 -7.44
CA ALA A 180 -9.00 8.51 -8.75
C ALA A 180 -10.40 9.15 -8.64
N ALA A 181 -11.27 8.59 -7.78
CA ALA A 181 -12.60 9.15 -7.51
C ALA A 181 -12.53 10.54 -6.86
N ARG A 182 -11.59 10.76 -5.93
CA ARG A 182 -11.36 12.06 -5.28
C ARG A 182 -10.90 13.11 -6.29
N SER A 183 -9.95 12.75 -7.16
CA SER A 183 -9.46 13.62 -8.24
C SER A 183 -10.57 13.96 -9.24
N ALA A 184 -11.36 12.96 -9.65
CA ALA A 184 -12.53 13.17 -10.51
C ALA A 184 -13.56 14.09 -9.84
N GLY A 185 -13.85 13.88 -8.54
CA GLY A 185 -14.76 14.73 -7.76
C GLY A 185 -14.30 16.19 -7.67
N ALA A 186 -12.99 16.42 -7.46
CA ALA A 186 -12.40 17.75 -7.49
C ALA A 186 -12.53 18.40 -8.89
N GLY A 187 -12.32 17.62 -9.95
CA GLY A 187 -12.53 18.06 -11.33
C GLY A 187 -13.97 18.49 -11.61
N VAL A 188 -14.96 17.71 -11.14
CA VAL A 188 -16.39 18.05 -11.29
C VAL A 188 -16.74 19.34 -10.54
N ALA A 189 -16.24 19.53 -9.32
CA ALA A 189 -16.45 20.76 -8.56
C ALA A 189 -15.84 21.99 -9.26
N GLY A 190 -14.64 21.85 -9.83
CA GLY A 190 -13.98 22.89 -10.63
C GLY A 190 -14.76 23.24 -11.91
N LEU A 191 -15.27 22.23 -12.62
CA LEU A 191 -16.11 22.43 -13.81
C LEU A 191 -17.42 23.16 -13.47
N ALA A 192 -18.07 22.82 -12.35
CA ALA A 192 -19.30 23.48 -11.90
C ALA A 192 -19.08 24.97 -11.58
N GLY A 193 -17.99 25.32 -10.89
CA GLY A 193 -17.61 26.71 -10.64
C GLY A 193 -17.27 27.47 -11.93
N GLY A 194 -16.57 26.81 -12.86
CA GLY A 194 -16.23 27.36 -14.17
C GLY A 194 -17.45 27.65 -15.04
N ILE A 195 -18.46 26.77 -15.05
CA ILE A 195 -19.69 26.96 -15.85
C ILE A 195 -20.46 28.21 -15.37
N ALA A 196 -20.62 28.40 -14.06
CA ALA A 196 -21.30 29.57 -13.52
C ALA A 196 -20.56 30.88 -13.88
N GLY A 197 -19.23 30.90 -13.75
CA GLY A 197 -18.39 32.03 -14.14
C GLY A 197 -18.46 32.34 -15.64
N ARG A 198 -18.36 31.31 -16.49
CA ARG A 198 -18.43 31.41 -17.96
C ARG A 198 -19.80 31.89 -18.43
N ALA A 199 -20.89 31.45 -17.79
CA ALA A 199 -22.26 31.86 -18.11
C ALA A 199 -22.52 33.33 -17.76
N VAL A 200 -22.11 33.79 -16.58
CA VAL A 200 -22.25 35.21 -16.18
C VAL A 200 -21.39 36.12 -17.05
N ALA A 201 -20.16 35.72 -17.37
CA ALA A 201 -19.29 36.47 -18.28
C ALA A 201 -19.89 36.53 -19.71
N ALA A 202 -20.45 35.43 -20.22
CA ALA A 202 -21.14 35.40 -21.51
C ALA A 202 -22.32 36.36 -21.55
N LEU A 203 -23.16 36.36 -20.50
CA LEU A 203 -24.37 37.19 -20.43
C LEU A 203 -24.06 38.69 -20.30
N ARG A 204 -23.02 39.07 -19.55
CA ARG A 204 -22.66 40.49 -19.35
C ARG A 204 -21.97 41.13 -20.55
N GLN A 205 -21.42 40.33 -21.46
CA GLN A 205 -20.63 40.81 -22.60
C GLN A 205 -21.20 40.50 -23.97
N ALA A 206 -22.31 39.76 -24.02
CA ALA A 206 -23.12 39.74 -25.23
C ALA A 206 -23.53 41.17 -25.60
N GLU A 207 -23.67 41.47 -26.90
CA GLU A 207 -24.15 42.77 -27.41
C GLU A 207 -25.48 43.21 -26.76
N ILE A 208 -26.29 42.26 -26.28
CA ILE A 208 -27.57 42.50 -25.59
C ILE A 208 -27.37 42.82 -24.09
N GLY A 209 -26.26 42.39 -23.48
CA GLY A 209 -25.98 42.49 -22.05
C GLY A 209 -25.05 43.62 -21.62
N ASP A 210 -24.17 44.10 -22.51
CA ASP A 210 -23.32 45.26 -22.23
C ASP A 210 -24.13 46.56 -22.34
N ARG A 211 -24.67 47.02 -21.21
CA ARG A 211 -25.44 48.28 -21.10
C ARG A 211 -24.54 49.51 -20.91
N ARG A 212 -23.22 49.41 -21.10
CA ARG A 212 -22.29 50.52 -20.82
C ARG A 212 -22.29 51.54 -21.95
N VAL A 213 -22.58 52.78 -21.60
CA VAL A 213 -22.49 53.94 -22.51
C VAL A 213 -21.05 54.43 -22.67
N HIS A 214 -20.25 54.41 -21.59
CA HIS A 214 -18.89 54.97 -21.58
C HIS A 214 -17.83 53.90 -21.28
N ASP A 215 -16.65 54.09 -21.87
CA ASP A 215 -15.49 53.25 -21.57
C ASP A 215 -15.02 53.45 -20.13
N ARG A 216 -14.50 52.37 -19.54
CA ARG A 216 -13.97 52.34 -18.17
C ARG A 216 -12.47 52.13 -18.22
N TYR A 217 -11.76 52.91 -17.42
CA TYR A 217 -10.31 52.84 -17.29
C TYR A 217 -9.95 52.37 -15.88
N PRO A 218 -9.10 51.34 -15.75
CA PRO A 218 -8.63 50.90 -14.45
C PRO A 218 -7.77 51.98 -13.82
N VAL A 219 -8.05 52.28 -12.55
CA VAL A 219 -7.26 53.21 -11.74
C VAL A 219 -7.10 52.61 -10.34
N ASP A 220 -6.25 53.24 -9.54
CA ASP A 220 -6.16 52.91 -8.13
C ASP A 220 -6.08 54.20 -7.30
N LEU A 221 -7.25 54.75 -7.00
CA LEU A 221 -7.37 56.05 -6.34
C LEU A 221 -7.94 55.89 -4.93
N ALA A 222 -7.26 56.47 -3.95
CA ALA A 222 -7.81 56.62 -2.61
C ALA A 222 -9.01 57.58 -2.64
N VAL A 223 -10.08 57.19 -1.96
CA VAL A 223 -11.32 57.97 -1.87
C VAL A 223 -11.83 57.97 -0.44
N ARG A 224 -12.29 59.12 0.04
CA ARG A 224 -13.02 59.19 1.30
C ARG A 224 -14.52 59.07 1.03
N VAL A 225 -15.15 58.09 1.67
CA VAL A 225 -16.56 57.72 1.49
C VAL A 225 -17.36 58.31 2.64
N GLY A 226 -17.83 59.55 2.50
CA GLY A 226 -18.60 60.26 3.52
C GLY A 226 -18.00 60.12 4.92
N ASN A 227 -18.81 59.62 5.86
CA ASN A 227 -18.40 59.35 7.25
C ASN A 227 -17.90 57.91 7.47
N TRP A 228 -17.89 57.08 6.41
CA TRP A 228 -17.48 55.67 6.48
C TRP A 228 -15.96 55.47 6.46
N GLY A 229 -15.20 56.49 6.06
CA GLY A 229 -13.74 56.45 6.05
C GLY A 229 -13.12 56.28 4.66
N LEU A 230 -11.94 55.66 4.60
CA LEU A 230 -11.11 55.55 3.38
C LEU A 230 -11.41 54.25 2.63
N GLY A 231 -11.81 54.38 1.36
CA GLY A 231 -11.94 53.30 0.39
C GLY A 231 -11.00 53.48 -0.80
N ARG A 232 -11.19 52.66 -1.85
CA ARG A 232 -10.44 52.74 -3.11
C ARG A 232 -11.38 52.75 -4.31
N VAL A 233 -11.00 53.46 -5.37
CA VAL A 233 -11.66 53.38 -6.68
C VAL A 233 -10.79 52.55 -7.61
N LEU A 234 -11.38 51.51 -8.20
CA LEU A 234 -10.70 50.52 -9.04
C LEU A 234 -10.85 50.80 -10.55
N ASP A 235 -11.90 51.51 -10.93
CA ASP A 235 -12.08 51.99 -12.31
C ASP A 235 -12.94 53.26 -12.36
N LEU A 236 -12.73 54.05 -13.41
CA LEU A 236 -13.45 55.29 -13.70
C LEU A 236 -14.01 55.28 -15.13
N SER A 237 -15.17 55.89 -15.30
CA SER A 237 -15.77 56.24 -16.60
C SER A 237 -16.49 57.58 -16.49
N ARG A 238 -16.82 58.17 -17.64
CA ARG A 238 -17.54 59.46 -17.68
C ARG A 238 -18.87 59.44 -16.93
N GLY A 239 -19.51 58.28 -16.78
CA GLY A 239 -20.81 58.14 -16.10
C GLY A 239 -20.77 57.45 -14.74
N GLY A 240 -19.60 57.03 -14.24
CA GLY A 240 -19.55 56.29 -12.98
C GLY A 240 -18.21 55.67 -12.65
N LEU A 241 -18.13 54.98 -11.51
CA LEU A 241 -16.92 54.39 -10.95
C LEU A 241 -17.20 53.05 -10.26
N LEU A 242 -16.14 52.28 -10.01
CA LEU A 242 -16.17 51.09 -9.15
C LEU A 242 -15.47 51.39 -7.83
N LEU A 243 -16.24 51.38 -6.74
CA LEU A 243 -15.78 51.67 -5.38
C LEU A 243 -15.57 50.38 -4.60
N THR A 244 -14.36 50.16 -4.08
CA THR A 244 -14.12 49.29 -2.93
C THR A 244 -14.35 50.11 -1.67
N PRO A 245 -15.50 49.94 -0.99
CA PRO A 245 -15.80 50.74 0.18
C PRO A 245 -14.92 50.33 1.38
N PRO A 246 -14.77 51.18 2.40
CA PRO A 246 -14.11 50.80 3.66
C PRO A 246 -14.82 49.61 4.33
N GLU A 247 -14.08 48.86 5.15
CA GLU A 247 -14.65 47.80 5.98
C GLU A 247 -15.79 48.35 6.86
N GLY A 248 -16.90 47.60 6.95
CA GLY A 248 -18.09 48.01 7.69
C GLY A 248 -19.03 48.98 6.94
N CYS A 249 -18.73 49.36 5.69
CA CYS A 249 -19.64 50.18 4.90
C CYS A 249 -20.88 49.39 4.47
N GLY A 250 -22.03 49.70 5.08
CA GLY A 250 -23.32 49.04 4.81
C GLY A 250 -24.11 49.63 3.64
N ALA A 251 -23.46 50.28 2.67
CA ALA A 251 -24.16 50.95 1.56
C ALA A 251 -24.82 49.94 0.61
N ALA A 252 -26.16 49.97 0.54
CA ALA A 252 -26.94 49.12 -0.35
C ALA A 252 -27.16 49.76 -1.74
N VAL A 253 -27.61 48.95 -2.70
CA VAL A 253 -28.06 49.45 -4.01
C VAL A 253 -29.18 50.47 -3.83
N GLY A 254 -29.10 51.59 -4.53
CA GLY A 254 -29.97 52.76 -4.41
C GLY A 254 -29.43 53.85 -3.48
N ALA A 255 -28.48 53.54 -2.59
CA ALA A 255 -27.91 54.51 -1.66
C ALA A 255 -27.15 55.63 -2.39
N ARG A 256 -27.21 56.84 -1.83
CA ARG A 256 -26.40 57.98 -2.27
C ARG A 256 -25.18 58.13 -1.37
N LEU A 257 -24.01 58.25 -1.98
CA LEU A 257 -22.74 58.39 -1.28
C LEU A 257 -22.06 59.69 -1.71
N SER A 258 -21.56 60.44 -0.72
CA SER A 258 -20.65 61.56 -0.95
C SER A 258 -19.23 61.02 -0.99
N LEU A 259 -18.58 61.14 -2.14
CA LEU A 259 -17.21 60.71 -2.32
C LEU A 259 -16.29 61.92 -2.45
N ASP A 260 -15.11 61.85 -1.85
CA ASP A 260 -14.04 62.83 -1.99
C ASP A 260 -12.80 62.12 -2.53
N LEU A 261 -12.61 62.26 -3.85
CA LEU A 261 -11.56 61.57 -4.60
C LEU A 261 -10.32 62.46 -4.68
N ARG A 262 -9.18 61.93 -4.27
CA ARG A 262 -7.91 62.66 -4.33
C ARG A 262 -7.59 63.03 -5.79
N GLY A 263 -7.43 64.32 -6.06
CA GLY A 263 -7.09 64.84 -7.39
C GLY A 263 -8.27 65.13 -8.32
N ILE A 264 -9.50 64.70 -7.97
CA ILE A 264 -10.72 64.96 -8.77
C ILE A 264 -11.69 65.86 -7.99
N GLY A 265 -11.77 65.66 -6.67
CA GLY A 265 -12.59 66.43 -5.75
C GLY A 265 -13.86 65.68 -5.32
N ARG A 266 -14.76 66.44 -4.66
CA ARG A 266 -15.97 65.90 -4.05
C ARG A 266 -17.11 65.77 -5.07
N MET A 267 -17.82 64.65 -5.02
CA MET A 267 -18.99 64.36 -5.86
C MET A 267 -20.02 63.50 -5.15
N GLN A 268 -21.26 63.56 -5.61
CA GLN A 268 -22.33 62.65 -5.20
C GLN A 268 -22.46 61.53 -6.21
N VAL A 269 -22.56 60.31 -5.71
CA VAL A 269 -22.79 59.12 -6.54
C VAL A 269 -23.96 58.31 -6.00
N GLN A 270 -24.60 57.53 -6.88
CA GLN A 270 -25.62 56.56 -6.51
C GLN A 270 -25.10 55.15 -6.73
N VAL A 271 -25.26 54.28 -5.73
CA VAL A 271 -24.94 52.85 -5.87
C VAL A 271 -25.99 52.22 -6.78
N VAL A 272 -25.59 51.77 -7.97
CA VAL A 272 -26.49 51.14 -8.96
C VAL A 272 -26.33 49.62 -9.01
N GLY A 273 -25.31 49.07 -8.36
CA GLY A 273 -25.12 47.63 -8.25
C GLY A 273 -23.99 47.27 -7.29
N ALA A 274 -23.91 46.00 -6.92
CA ALA A 274 -22.82 45.46 -6.11
C ALA A 274 -22.25 44.20 -6.79
N SER A 275 -20.95 43.96 -6.58
CA SER A 275 -20.25 42.79 -7.10
C SER A 275 -19.16 42.36 -6.13
N SER A 276 -18.54 41.21 -6.37
CA SER A 276 -17.38 40.75 -5.57
C SER A 276 -16.17 41.70 -5.61
N ARG A 277 -16.13 42.68 -6.53
CA ARG A 277 -15.08 43.72 -6.59
C ARG A 277 -15.45 45.01 -5.86
N GLY A 278 -16.68 45.16 -5.39
CA GLY A 278 -17.17 46.40 -4.78
C GLY A 278 -18.48 46.92 -5.38
N LEU A 279 -18.78 48.17 -5.06
CA LEU A 279 -20.00 48.91 -5.40
C LEU A 279 -19.84 49.63 -6.75
N HIS A 280 -20.79 49.38 -7.65
CA HIS A 280 -20.90 50.09 -8.92
C HIS A 280 -21.68 51.38 -8.68
N CYS A 281 -21.04 52.52 -8.91
CA CYS A 281 -21.61 53.83 -8.63
C CYS A 281 -21.81 54.61 -9.92
N ALA A 282 -22.99 55.19 -10.11
CA ALA A 282 -23.30 56.15 -11.16
C ALA A 282 -23.14 57.58 -10.62
N LEU A 283 -22.70 58.52 -11.48
CA LEU A 283 -22.57 59.92 -11.09
C LEU A 283 -23.96 60.56 -10.92
N GLY A 284 -24.11 61.42 -9.92
CA GLY A 284 -25.41 61.97 -9.53
C GLY A 284 -25.86 63.23 -10.28
N ASP A 285 -24.94 63.93 -10.93
CA ASP A 285 -25.22 65.20 -11.62
C ASP A 285 -24.20 65.53 -12.73
N ALA A 286 -24.55 66.51 -13.59
CA ALA A 286 -23.72 66.96 -14.70
C ALA A 286 -22.40 67.62 -14.26
N VAL A 287 -22.31 68.14 -13.03
CA VAL A 287 -21.09 68.75 -12.49
C VAL A 287 -20.07 67.68 -12.15
N ALA A 288 -20.51 66.57 -11.56
CA ALA A 288 -19.68 65.40 -11.30
C ALA A 288 -19.19 64.77 -12.62
N GLU A 289 -20.05 64.69 -13.64
CA GLU A 289 -19.67 64.23 -14.99
C GLU A 289 -18.61 65.12 -15.64
N ALA A 290 -18.73 66.45 -15.52
CA ALA A 290 -17.74 67.38 -16.05
C ALA A 290 -16.37 67.21 -15.36
N ARG A 291 -16.34 67.13 -14.03
CA ARG A 291 -15.10 66.87 -13.27
C ARG A 291 -14.48 65.52 -13.64
N MET A 292 -15.32 64.49 -13.77
CA MET A 292 -14.85 63.16 -14.15
C MET A 292 -14.27 63.15 -15.57
N ARG A 293 -14.87 63.90 -16.50
CA ARG A 293 -14.36 64.07 -17.87
C ARG A 293 -12.96 64.68 -17.87
N ASP A 294 -12.75 65.75 -17.11
CA ASP A 294 -11.44 66.41 -17.03
C ASP A 294 -10.39 65.49 -16.40
N ALA A 295 -10.75 64.76 -15.35
CA ALA A 295 -9.86 63.78 -14.71
C ALA A 295 -9.50 62.61 -15.65
N LEU A 296 -10.44 62.20 -16.50
CA LEU A 296 -10.23 61.12 -17.46
C LEU A 296 -9.31 61.52 -18.61
N VAL A 297 -9.15 62.80 -18.94
CA VAL A 297 -8.26 63.24 -20.05
C VAL A 297 -6.86 62.66 -19.88
N ALA A 298 -6.24 62.84 -18.71
CA ALA A 298 -4.89 62.32 -18.47
C ALA A 298 -4.81 60.79 -18.56
N VAL A 299 -5.84 60.09 -18.06
CA VAL A 299 -5.92 58.62 -18.11
C VAL A 299 -6.13 58.12 -19.54
N GLU A 300 -6.99 58.78 -20.31
CA GLU A 300 -7.24 58.49 -21.72
C GLU A 300 -5.98 58.71 -22.57
N GLU A 301 -5.25 59.81 -22.34
CA GLU A 301 -3.97 60.13 -22.99
C GLU A 301 -2.91 59.05 -22.71
N GLU A 302 -2.74 58.63 -21.44
CA GLU A 302 -1.79 57.60 -21.05
C GLU A 302 -2.07 56.26 -21.74
N ASN A 303 -3.35 55.91 -21.92
CA ASN A 303 -3.78 54.65 -22.52
C ASN A 303 -3.85 54.69 -24.05
N ARG A 304 -3.89 55.87 -24.66
CA ARG A 304 -4.04 56.03 -26.12
C ARG A 304 -3.04 55.23 -26.95
N PRO A 305 -1.71 55.27 -26.70
CA PRO A 305 -0.78 54.49 -27.51
C PRO A 305 -0.99 52.98 -27.36
N LEU A 306 -1.36 52.51 -26.17
CA LEU A 306 -1.64 51.10 -25.90
C LEU A 306 -2.91 50.63 -26.62
N ILE A 307 -3.95 51.46 -26.61
CA ILE A 307 -5.21 51.23 -27.34
C ILE A 307 -4.97 51.21 -28.84
N ALA A 308 -4.19 52.17 -29.37
CA ALA A 308 -3.84 52.22 -30.79
C ALA A 308 -3.08 50.96 -31.24
N ALA A 309 -2.13 50.48 -30.43
CA ALA A 309 -1.40 49.23 -30.71
C ALA A 309 -2.34 48.02 -30.74
N ALA A 310 -3.27 47.90 -29.78
CA ALA A 310 -4.23 46.80 -29.74
C ALA A 310 -5.22 46.83 -30.92
N LEU A 311 -5.73 48.01 -31.28
CA LEU A 311 -6.62 48.21 -32.43
C LEU A 311 -5.92 47.84 -33.75
N GLY A 312 -4.72 48.39 -33.96
CA GLY A 312 -3.93 48.13 -35.16
C GLY A 312 -3.51 46.67 -35.27
N GLY A 313 -3.10 46.06 -34.16
CA GLY A 313 -2.75 44.65 -34.11
C GLY A 313 -3.95 43.74 -34.41
N ALA A 314 -5.13 44.02 -33.84
CA ALA A 314 -6.34 43.24 -34.11
C ALA A 314 -6.75 43.33 -35.58
N ALA A 315 -6.61 44.51 -36.20
CA ALA A 315 -6.85 44.71 -37.63
C ALA A 315 -5.85 43.91 -38.49
N SER A 316 -4.56 43.90 -38.13
CA SER A 316 -3.55 43.10 -38.83
C SER A 316 -3.81 41.60 -38.72
N VAL A 317 -4.22 41.11 -37.54
CA VAL A 317 -4.61 39.70 -37.37
C VAL A 317 -5.85 39.38 -38.21
N ALA A 318 -6.88 40.23 -38.17
CA ALA A 318 -8.08 40.05 -38.98
C ALA A 318 -7.75 39.95 -40.48
N ALA A 319 -6.95 40.89 -41.00
CA ALA A 319 -6.52 40.88 -42.40
C ALA A 319 -5.74 39.61 -42.78
N ALA A 320 -4.83 39.14 -41.91
CA ALA A 320 -4.07 37.91 -42.17
C ALA A 320 -4.96 36.66 -42.19
N LEU A 321 -5.96 36.59 -41.31
CA LEU A 321 -6.95 35.50 -41.31
C LEU A 321 -7.82 35.54 -42.57
N GLU A 322 -8.32 36.72 -42.96
CA GLU A 322 -9.12 36.90 -44.18
C GLU A 322 -8.33 36.54 -45.44
N GLN A 323 -7.05 36.91 -45.52
CA GLN A 323 -6.16 36.52 -46.62
C GLN A 323 -5.93 35.00 -46.64
N ALA A 324 -5.77 34.35 -45.49
CA ALA A 324 -5.60 32.90 -45.41
C ALA A 324 -6.87 32.14 -45.84
N LEU A 325 -8.05 32.66 -45.50
CA LEU A 325 -9.33 32.14 -45.95
C LEU A 325 -9.47 32.29 -47.48
N ALA A 326 -9.17 33.48 -48.02
CA ALA A 326 -9.24 33.74 -49.45
C ALA A 326 -8.26 32.88 -50.26
N ALA A 327 -7.08 32.60 -49.71
CA ALA A 327 -6.07 31.74 -50.32
C ALA A 327 -6.31 30.24 -50.12
N GLY A 328 -7.38 29.83 -49.42
CA GLY A 328 -7.68 28.42 -49.13
C GLY A 328 -6.71 27.74 -48.15
N ARG A 329 -5.81 28.49 -47.50
CA ARG A 329 -4.86 27.97 -46.49
C ARG A 329 -5.54 27.67 -45.15
N LEU A 330 -6.71 28.27 -44.92
CA LEU A 330 -7.54 28.06 -43.75
C LEU A 330 -8.99 27.91 -44.20
N ALA A 331 -9.70 26.91 -43.68
CA ALA A 331 -11.12 26.77 -43.96
C ALA A 331 -11.95 27.62 -42.97
N HIS A 332 -13.02 28.25 -43.47
CA HIS A 332 -13.90 29.08 -42.64
C HIS A 332 -14.48 28.31 -41.44
N HIS A 333 -14.92 27.07 -41.63
CA HIS A 333 -15.43 26.25 -40.54
C HIS A 333 -14.35 25.90 -39.50
N ALA A 334 -13.09 25.72 -39.93
CA ALA A 334 -11.99 25.38 -39.04
C ALA A 334 -11.59 26.58 -38.16
N LEU A 335 -11.61 27.80 -38.69
CA LEU A 335 -11.29 29.02 -37.94
C LEU A 335 -12.25 29.25 -36.76
N PHE A 336 -13.53 28.90 -36.94
CA PHE A 336 -14.57 29.07 -35.93
C PHE A 336 -14.94 27.77 -35.20
N ASP A 337 -14.13 26.71 -35.36
CA ASP A 337 -14.33 25.45 -34.65
C ASP A 337 -13.94 25.60 -33.18
N THR A 338 -14.89 25.28 -32.30
CA THR A 338 -14.69 25.29 -30.84
C THR A 338 -14.56 23.89 -30.26
N THR A 339 -14.29 22.89 -31.10
CA THR A 339 -14.06 21.49 -30.69
C THR A 339 -12.60 21.32 -30.24
N TYR A 340 -12.28 21.81 -29.06
CA TYR A 340 -10.94 21.73 -28.49
C TYR A 340 -10.56 20.28 -28.12
N ARG A 341 -9.60 19.69 -28.83
CA ARG A 341 -9.14 18.31 -28.58
C ARG A 341 -7.96 18.32 -27.61
N PRO A 342 -8.09 17.79 -26.38
CA PRO A 342 -7.00 17.81 -25.41
C PRO A 342 -5.82 16.96 -25.88
N VAL A 343 -4.60 17.42 -25.57
CA VAL A 343 -3.36 16.67 -25.78
C VAL A 343 -3.06 15.86 -24.52
N ALA A 344 -3.01 14.54 -24.65
CA ALA A 344 -2.81 13.64 -23.52
C ALA A 344 -1.42 13.83 -22.87
N GLY A 345 -1.37 13.73 -21.54
CA GLY A 345 -0.10 13.70 -20.78
C GLY A 345 0.58 15.05 -20.56
N ILE A 346 -0.07 16.17 -20.91
CA ILE A 346 0.45 17.53 -20.71
C ILE A 346 -0.40 18.28 -19.68
N GLU A 347 0.27 18.77 -18.64
CA GLU A 347 -0.33 19.63 -17.60
C GLU A 347 0.44 20.95 -17.54
N PRO A 348 -0.23 22.14 -17.52
CA PRO A 348 -1.67 22.34 -17.73
C PRO A 348 -2.16 21.88 -19.12
N PRO A 349 -3.47 21.62 -19.32
CA PRO A 349 -3.96 21.02 -20.56
C PRO A 349 -3.75 21.89 -21.79
N HIS A 350 -3.23 21.27 -22.86
CA HIS A 350 -3.14 21.86 -24.20
C HIS A 350 -4.25 21.29 -25.09
N TYR A 351 -4.69 22.07 -26.07
CA TYR A 351 -5.77 21.69 -26.97
C TYR A 351 -5.42 21.97 -28.43
N LEU A 352 -5.85 21.08 -29.33
CA LEU A 352 -5.72 21.23 -30.77
C LEU A 352 -7.09 21.50 -31.41
N THR A 353 -7.08 22.29 -32.47
CA THR A 353 -8.20 22.48 -33.40
C THR A 353 -7.69 22.35 -34.84
N ALA A 354 -8.60 22.21 -35.80
CA ALA A 354 -8.23 22.11 -37.21
C ALA A 354 -7.51 23.36 -37.74
N ALA A 355 -7.67 24.52 -37.10
CA ALA A 355 -7.02 25.77 -37.51
C ALA A 355 -5.60 25.93 -36.97
N VAL A 356 -5.17 25.17 -35.95
CA VAL A 356 -3.89 25.38 -35.26
C VAL A 356 -2.69 25.43 -36.20
N PRO A 357 -2.50 24.49 -37.16
CA PRO A 357 -1.34 24.55 -38.06
C PRO A 357 -1.25 25.86 -38.85
N ALA A 358 -2.38 26.33 -39.40
CA ALA A 358 -2.41 27.59 -40.13
C ALA A 358 -2.20 28.80 -39.22
N LEU A 359 -2.75 28.79 -38.00
CA LEU A 359 -2.62 29.89 -37.03
C LEU A 359 -1.19 29.98 -36.46
N GLU A 360 -0.49 28.86 -36.30
CA GLU A 360 0.92 28.80 -35.90
C GLU A 360 1.86 29.44 -36.92
N ASP A 361 1.53 29.36 -38.20
CA ASP A 361 2.30 30.04 -39.25
C ASP A 361 1.93 31.52 -39.37
N LEU A 362 0.64 31.86 -39.21
CA LEU A 362 0.11 33.21 -39.47
C LEU A 362 0.34 34.21 -38.34
N LEU A 363 0.19 33.79 -37.09
CA LEU A 363 0.12 34.71 -35.95
C LEU A 363 1.49 35.21 -35.45
N PRO A 364 2.54 34.39 -35.29
CA PRO A 364 3.82 34.85 -34.74
C PRO A 364 4.44 36.06 -35.48
N PRO A 365 4.43 36.14 -36.82
CA PRO A 365 4.95 37.30 -37.55
C PRO A 365 4.24 38.62 -37.22
N ILE A 366 3.03 38.58 -36.66
CA ILE A 366 2.25 39.76 -36.28
C ILE A 366 2.38 40.03 -34.77
N LEU A 367 2.24 38.99 -33.95
CA LEU A 367 2.23 39.11 -32.49
C LEU A 367 3.61 39.49 -31.92
N GLU A 368 4.69 38.94 -32.49
CA GLU A 368 6.03 39.16 -31.93
C GLU A 368 6.54 40.60 -32.16
N PRO A 369 6.38 41.23 -33.35
CA PRO A 369 6.71 42.64 -33.51
C PRO A 369 5.90 43.56 -32.59
N LEU A 370 4.61 43.28 -32.37
CA LEU A 370 3.76 44.04 -31.46
C LEU A 370 4.22 43.91 -30.00
N LEU A 371 4.67 42.73 -29.58
CA LEU A 371 5.28 42.51 -28.28
C LEU A 371 6.53 43.37 -28.09
N LEU A 372 7.40 43.41 -29.11
CA LEU A 372 8.70 44.07 -29.04
C LEU A 372 8.63 45.60 -29.24
N ALA A 373 7.51 46.11 -29.76
CA ALA A 373 7.32 47.53 -30.04
C ALA A 373 7.32 48.43 -28.78
N ASP A 374 6.93 47.89 -27.62
CA ASP A 374 6.94 48.60 -26.34
C ASP A 374 7.54 47.70 -25.25
N PRO A 375 8.62 48.12 -24.54
CA PRO A 375 9.28 47.31 -23.52
C PRO A 375 8.39 47.00 -22.30
N ARG A 376 7.30 47.75 -22.10
CA ARG A 376 6.31 47.47 -21.06
C ARG A 376 5.45 46.26 -21.42
N THR A 377 5.38 45.86 -22.68
CA THR A 377 4.56 44.72 -23.10
C THR A 377 5.09 43.42 -22.47
N ALA A 378 4.26 42.78 -21.67
CA ALA A 378 4.53 41.50 -21.03
C ALA A 378 4.06 40.33 -21.91
N PHE A 379 2.96 40.49 -22.64
CA PHE A 379 2.45 39.52 -23.60
C PHE A 379 1.63 40.19 -24.70
N CYS A 380 1.57 39.55 -25.86
CA CYS A 380 0.69 39.90 -26.98
C CYS A 380 0.16 38.59 -27.58
N ILE A 381 -1.13 38.30 -27.43
CA ILE A 381 -1.75 37.05 -27.87
C ILE A 381 -3.07 37.30 -28.58
N ALA A 382 -3.39 36.46 -29.56
CA ALA A 382 -4.72 36.40 -30.15
C ALA A 382 -5.47 35.21 -29.54
N VAL A 383 -6.70 35.43 -29.08
CA VAL A 383 -7.56 34.40 -28.52
C VAL A 383 -8.90 34.36 -29.24
N ASP A 384 -9.52 33.18 -29.32
CA ASP A 384 -10.92 33.10 -29.73
C ASP A 384 -11.89 33.55 -28.63
N ARG A 385 -13.20 33.59 -28.92
CA ARG A 385 -14.26 34.00 -27.99
C ARG A 385 -14.39 33.14 -26.72
N ASN A 386 -13.72 32.01 -26.62
CA ASN A 386 -13.66 31.16 -25.42
C ASN A 386 -12.33 31.30 -24.68
N GLY A 387 -11.47 32.22 -25.11
CA GLY A 387 -10.16 32.46 -24.49
C GLY A 387 -9.08 31.49 -24.97
N TYR A 388 -9.32 30.71 -26.03
CA TYR A 388 -8.32 29.78 -26.56
C TYR A 388 -7.23 30.56 -27.30
N ALA A 389 -5.99 30.46 -26.83
CA ALA A 389 -4.81 31.00 -27.50
C ALA A 389 -4.15 29.87 -28.31
N PRO A 390 -4.31 29.80 -29.65
CA PRO A 390 -3.62 28.79 -30.47
C PRO A 390 -2.10 28.95 -30.40
N VAL A 391 -1.62 30.19 -30.29
CA VAL A 391 -0.21 30.59 -30.28
C VAL A 391 0.04 31.55 -29.12
N HIS A 392 1.23 31.49 -28.55
CA HIS A 392 1.73 32.47 -27.58
C HIS A 392 3.01 33.12 -28.10
N ASN A 393 3.46 34.21 -27.45
CA ASN A 393 4.77 34.81 -27.71
C ASN A 393 5.90 33.77 -27.62
N ARG A 394 6.96 33.94 -28.43
CA ARG A 394 7.99 32.92 -28.66
C ARG A 394 8.64 32.40 -27.37
N ALA A 395 8.89 33.30 -26.41
CA ALA A 395 9.47 32.94 -25.12
C ALA A 395 8.59 32.01 -24.27
N GLN A 396 7.27 32.03 -24.47
CA GLN A 396 6.30 31.17 -23.79
C GLN A 396 5.58 30.20 -24.75
N ALA A 397 6.15 29.99 -25.93
CA ALA A 397 5.71 29.02 -26.93
C ALA A 397 6.63 27.78 -26.97
N GLN A 398 7.31 27.48 -25.86
CA GLN A 398 8.26 26.38 -25.79
C GLN A 398 7.53 25.03 -25.76
N ALA A 399 8.23 23.97 -26.18
CA ALA A 399 7.70 22.62 -26.13
C ALA A 399 7.38 22.22 -24.67
N PRO A 400 6.19 21.65 -24.41
CA PRO A 400 5.85 21.18 -23.08
C PRO A 400 6.67 19.92 -22.73
N ARG A 401 6.94 19.74 -21.43
CA ARG A 401 7.63 18.60 -20.85
C ARG A 401 6.63 17.72 -20.11
N ALA A 402 6.59 16.43 -20.46
CA ALA A 402 5.76 15.47 -19.74
C ALA A 402 6.24 15.35 -18.28
N GLY A 403 5.30 15.39 -17.33
CA GLY A 403 5.61 15.28 -15.90
C GLY A 403 6.20 16.53 -15.24
N ASP A 404 6.28 17.68 -15.94
CA ASP A 404 6.80 18.94 -15.38
C ASP A 404 5.78 20.10 -15.52
N PRO A 405 4.72 20.13 -14.67
CA PRO A 405 3.69 21.16 -14.74
C PRO A 405 4.20 22.57 -14.46
N ALA A 406 5.25 22.71 -13.65
CA ALA A 406 5.83 24.01 -13.31
C ALA A 406 6.52 24.64 -14.53
N TRP A 407 7.32 23.87 -15.26
CA TRP A 407 7.91 24.32 -16.53
C TRP A 407 6.83 24.69 -17.54
N ASN A 408 5.83 23.82 -17.73
CA ASN A 408 4.78 24.04 -18.71
C ASN A 408 3.96 25.29 -18.41
N ALA A 409 3.62 25.53 -17.14
CA ALA A 409 2.87 26.70 -16.72
C ALA A 409 3.58 28.03 -17.06
N LEU A 410 4.91 28.06 -17.04
CA LEU A 410 5.74 29.23 -17.31
C LEU A 410 6.09 29.38 -18.80
N HIS A 411 6.45 28.28 -19.47
CA HIS A 411 7.11 28.30 -20.78
C HIS A 411 6.29 27.71 -21.93
N ALA A 412 5.29 26.88 -21.65
CA ALA A 412 4.44 26.22 -22.65
C ALA A 412 3.00 26.75 -22.53
N ARG A 413 2.79 27.96 -23.04
CA ARG A 413 1.58 28.76 -22.82
C ARG A 413 0.66 28.90 -24.04
N GLN A 414 1.07 28.34 -25.17
CA GLN A 414 0.25 28.22 -26.37
C GLN A 414 -0.70 27.04 -26.31
N ARG A 415 -1.69 27.02 -27.20
CA ARG A 415 -2.72 25.96 -27.28
C ARG A 415 -3.52 25.80 -25.99
N ARG A 416 -3.69 26.86 -25.21
CA ARG A 416 -4.34 26.84 -23.89
C ARG A 416 -5.59 27.72 -23.86
N LEU A 417 -6.51 27.38 -22.96
CA LEU A 417 -7.67 28.21 -22.63
C LEU A 417 -7.32 29.17 -21.49
N TYR A 418 -7.50 30.46 -21.74
CA TYR A 418 -7.44 31.54 -20.76
C TYR A 418 -8.86 32.01 -20.46
N ASP A 419 -9.60 31.15 -19.76
CA ASP A 419 -11.03 31.27 -19.53
C ASP A 419 -11.37 31.82 -18.14
N ASP A 420 -10.39 32.46 -17.49
CA ASP A 420 -10.62 33.25 -16.30
C ASP A 420 -11.52 34.45 -16.62
N ARG A 421 -12.05 35.11 -15.59
CA ARG A 421 -12.99 36.22 -15.78
C ARG A 421 -12.39 37.37 -16.61
N VAL A 422 -11.11 37.69 -16.43
CA VAL A 422 -10.42 38.79 -17.15
C VAL A 422 -10.20 38.37 -18.60
N GLY A 423 -9.75 37.13 -18.82
CA GLY A 423 -9.54 36.57 -20.16
C GLY A 423 -10.81 36.48 -20.99
N LEU A 424 -11.90 35.93 -20.43
CA LEU A 424 -13.20 35.88 -21.12
C LEU A 424 -13.78 37.27 -21.33
N ALA A 425 -13.52 38.20 -20.40
CA ALA A 425 -13.98 39.57 -20.54
C ALA A 425 -13.34 40.28 -21.75
N ALA A 426 -12.07 40.01 -22.02
CA ALA A 426 -11.41 40.50 -23.22
C ALA A 426 -11.90 39.78 -24.48
N ALA A 427 -11.91 38.44 -24.44
CA ALA A 427 -12.22 37.58 -25.57
C ALA A 427 -13.62 37.78 -26.16
N ARG A 428 -14.59 38.21 -25.33
CA ARG A 428 -15.99 38.36 -25.72
C ARG A 428 -16.45 39.81 -25.89
N SER A 429 -15.62 40.78 -25.55
CA SER A 429 -15.93 42.20 -25.74
C SER A 429 -16.21 42.52 -27.21
N THR A 430 -17.30 43.23 -27.47
CA THR A 430 -17.63 43.73 -28.81
C THR A 430 -17.34 45.22 -28.99
N ARG A 431 -16.89 45.90 -27.93
CA ARG A 431 -16.42 47.29 -27.98
C ARG A 431 -15.13 47.38 -28.81
N ALA A 432 -14.86 48.55 -29.38
CA ALA A 432 -13.62 48.78 -30.14
C ALA A 432 -12.36 48.42 -29.34
N PHE A 433 -12.36 48.67 -28.03
CA PHE A 433 -11.33 48.20 -27.13
C PHE A 433 -11.87 47.99 -25.70
N LEU A 434 -11.10 47.30 -24.87
CA LEU A 434 -11.31 47.14 -23.44
C LEU A 434 -9.98 47.36 -22.71
N VAL A 435 -9.97 48.19 -21.67
CA VAL A 435 -8.83 48.36 -20.77
C VAL A 435 -9.20 47.79 -19.40
N GLN A 436 -8.35 46.94 -18.83
CA GLN A 436 -8.61 46.32 -17.54
C GLN A 436 -7.33 46.07 -16.73
N ALA A 437 -7.44 46.12 -15.41
CA ALA A 437 -6.36 45.68 -14.53
C ALA A 437 -6.43 44.16 -14.36
N CYS A 438 -5.36 43.48 -14.74
CA CYS A 438 -5.10 42.08 -14.42
C CYS A 438 -4.34 42.03 -13.09
N PRO A 439 -4.95 41.50 -12.02
CA PRO A 439 -4.28 41.40 -10.72
C PRO A 439 -3.10 40.42 -10.81
N GLN A 440 -2.21 40.48 -9.82
CA GLN A 440 -1.21 39.43 -9.66
C GLN A 440 -1.90 38.07 -9.56
N ASP A 441 -1.42 37.12 -10.34
CA ASP A 441 -1.98 35.77 -10.34
C ASP A 441 -1.33 34.86 -9.30
N GLU A 442 -1.93 33.69 -9.10
CA GLU A 442 -1.49 32.67 -8.14
C GLU A 442 -0.08 32.12 -8.44
N ALA A 443 0.42 32.32 -9.67
CA ALA A 443 1.78 31.99 -10.06
C ALA A 443 2.79 33.12 -9.75
N GLY A 444 2.35 34.17 -9.05
CA GLY A 444 3.20 35.27 -8.57
C GLY A 444 3.56 36.30 -9.63
N ARG A 445 2.89 36.33 -10.79
CA ARG A 445 3.21 37.31 -11.84
C ARG A 445 2.74 38.70 -11.43
N PRO A 446 3.54 39.76 -11.69
CA PRO A 446 3.17 41.12 -11.30
C PRO A 446 1.85 41.54 -11.96
N PRO A 447 1.09 42.44 -11.32
CA PRO A 447 -0.12 42.97 -11.92
C PRO A 447 0.20 43.64 -13.26
N LEU A 448 -0.75 43.57 -14.19
CA LEU A 448 -0.62 44.11 -15.54
C LEU A 448 -1.83 44.98 -15.87
N ARG A 449 -1.64 45.96 -16.75
CA ARG A 449 -2.73 46.59 -17.48
C ARG A 449 -2.94 45.81 -18.78
N GLU A 450 -4.11 45.23 -18.96
CA GLU A 450 -4.48 44.56 -20.22
C GLU A 450 -5.31 45.49 -21.09
N VAL A 451 -4.95 45.57 -22.37
CA VAL A 451 -5.73 46.19 -23.43
C VAL A 451 -6.12 45.13 -24.44
N ALA A 452 -7.40 45.04 -24.76
CA ALA A 452 -7.92 44.08 -25.73
C ALA A 452 -8.74 44.77 -26.82
N SER A 453 -8.68 44.22 -28.03
CA SER A 453 -9.46 44.68 -29.19
C SER A 453 -10.06 43.47 -29.91
N PRO A 454 -11.35 43.50 -30.31
CA PRO A 454 -11.98 42.39 -30.99
C PRO A 454 -11.37 42.17 -32.37
N ILE A 455 -11.23 40.90 -32.72
CA ILE A 455 -10.85 40.42 -34.05
C ILE A 455 -12.14 39.93 -34.72
N ARG A 456 -12.53 40.63 -35.78
CA ARG A 456 -13.66 40.27 -36.63
C ARG A 456 -13.14 39.83 -37.98
N VAL A 457 -13.59 38.68 -38.46
CA VAL A 457 -13.23 38.10 -39.76
C VAL A 457 -14.51 38.02 -40.58
N HIS A 458 -14.56 38.73 -41.71
CA HIS A 458 -15.76 38.91 -42.54
C HIS A 458 -16.99 39.34 -41.71
N GLY A 459 -16.78 40.28 -40.78
CA GLY A 459 -17.82 40.81 -39.89
C GLY A 459 -18.18 39.92 -38.69
N ARG A 460 -17.79 38.63 -38.69
CA ARG A 460 -18.05 37.70 -37.59
C ARG A 460 -16.98 37.82 -36.51
N HIS A 461 -17.39 37.95 -35.25
CA HIS A 461 -16.49 38.01 -34.10
C HIS A 461 -15.81 36.64 -33.87
N TRP A 462 -14.50 36.58 -34.08
CA TRP A 462 -13.69 35.39 -33.85
C TRP A 462 -13.17 35.33 -32.41
N GLY A 463 -12.70 36.47 -31.88
CA GLY A 463 -12.23 36.64 -30.51
C GLY A 463 -11.52 37.98 -30.36
N ALA A 464 -10.42 38.04 -29.62
CA ALA A 464 -9.72 39.31 -29.35
C ALA A 464 -8.19 39.19 -29.45
N LEU A 465 -7.56 40.28 -29.87
CA LEU A 465 -6.15 40.52 -29.57
C LEU A 465 -6.06 41.06 -28.15
N ARG A 466 -5.17 40.49 -27.35
CA ARG A 466 -4.92 40.87 -25.95
C ARG A 466 -3.47 41.25 -25.77
N MET A 467 -3.23 42.41 -25.20
CA MET A 467 -1.89 42.92 -24.88
C MET A 467 -1.82 43.28 -23.41
N GLY A 468 -0.87 42.68 -22.68
CA GLY A 468 -0.62 43.00 -21.29
C GLY A 468 0.60 43.88 -21.14
N PHE A 469 0.50 44.94 -20.36
CA PHE A 469 1.56 45.93 -20.10
C PHE A 469 1.90 45.96 -18.61
N ARG A 470 3.18 45.96 -18.29
CA ARG A 470 3.69 46.12 -16.91
C ARG A 470 3.34 47.53 -16.41
N ILE A 471 2.84 47.61 -15.17
CA ILE A 471 2.45 48.84 -14.48
C ILE A 471 3.47 49.27 -13.44
#